data_AF-A0A0A2VYD5-F1
#
_entry.id   AF-A0A0A2VYD5-F1
#
_cell.length_a   1.000
_cell.length_b   1.000
_cell.length_c   1.000
_cell.angle_alpha   90.00
_cell.angle_beta   90.00
_cell.angle_gamma   90.00
#
_symmetry.space_group_name_H-M   'P 1'
#
loop_
_entity.id
_entity.type
_entity.pdbx_description
1 polymer ?
#
loop_
_entity_poly.entity_id
_entity_poly.type
_entity_poly.pdbx_seq_one_letter_code
_entity_poly.pdbx_strand_id
1 'polypeptide(L)' 'MTRDRLVLCPRRAEGDAVRDPDAGDVVGKVSLNGTMLAGTALVKTETEWEALRKNPRALTTVLKTVGIPQLDFVEESNKL' A
#
# COMPACT_ATOMS: atom_id res chain seq x y z
N MET A 1 -11.97 12.18 2.45
CA MET A 1 -13.11 13.04 2.05
C MET A 1 -12.53 14.34 1.59
N THR A 2 -12.83 14.75 0.38
CA THR A 2 -12.57 16.11 -0.10
C THR A 2 -13.90 16.85 -0.19
N ARG A 3 -13.88 18.13 -0.56
CA ARG A 3 -15.09 18.93 -0.76
C ARG A 3 -16.10 18.24 -1.70
N ASP A 4 -15.59 17.59 -2.74
CA ASP A 4 -16.41 17.10 -3.85
C ASP A 4 -16.61 15.58 -3.84
N ARG A 5 -15.84 14.83 -3.02
CA ARG A 5 -15.83 13.37 -3.07
C ARG A 5 -15.62 12.73 -1.69
N LEU A 6 -16.42 11.70 -1.41
CA LEU A 6 -16.20 10.75 -0.34
C LEU A 6 -15.87 9.38 -0.94
N VAL A 7 -14.83 8.74 -0.43
CA VAL A 7 -14.42 7.38 -0.84
C VAL A 7 -14.54 6.49 0.38
N LEU A 8 -15.19 5.35 0.21
CA LEU A 8 -15.27 4.27 1.20
C LEU A 8 -14.50 3.08 0.63
N CYS A 9 -13.54 2.57 1.41
CA CYS A 9 -12.73 1.42 1.02
C CYS A 9 -12.88 0.33 2.09
N PRO A 10 -13.56 -0.79 1.79
CA PRO A 10 -13.63 -1.93 2.69
C PRO A 10 -12.22 -2.48 2.98
N ARG A 11 -11.96 -2.82 4.24
CA ARG A 11 -10.66 -3.32 4.70
C ARG A 11 -10.85 -4.62 5.46
N ARG A 12 -10.04 -5.63 5.12
CA ARG A 12 -9.97 -6.93 5.80
C ARG A 12 -9.01 -6.90 6.99
N ALA A 13 -8.05 -5.97 6.96
CA ALA A 13 -7.07 -5.76 8.01
C ALA A 13 -6.75 -4.27 8.14
N GLU A 14 -5.91 -3.91 9.12
CA GLU A 14 -5.43 -2.53 9.25
C GLU A 14 -4.20 -2.25 8.40
N GLY A 15 -3.39 -3.26 8.08
CA GLY A 15 -2.09 -3.09 7.44
C GLY A 15 -1.42 -4.43 7.19
N ASP A 16 -0.32 -4.42 6.45
CA ASP A 16 0.45 -5.62 6.09
C ASP A 16 1.96 -5.34 6.14
N ALA A 17 2.74 -6.40 6.21
CA ALA A 17 4.19 -6.35 6.34
C ALA A 17 4.86 -5.76 5.09
N VAL A 18 5.86 -4.91 5.30
CA VAL A 18 6.82 -4.49 4.28
C VAL A 18 8.07 -5.33 4.44
N ARG A 19 8.58 -5.83 3.32
CA ARG A 19 9.76 -6.69 3.28
C ARG A 19 10.89 -6.01 2.55
N ASP A 20 12.11 -6.27 3.02
CA ASP A 20 13.30 -5.90 2.28
C ASP A 20 13.29 -6.60 0.91
N PRO A 21 13.49 -5.87 -0.20
CA PRO A 21 13.42 -6.47 -1.53
C PRO A 21 14.59 -7.41 -1.84
N ASP A 22 15.72 -7.26 -1.15
CA ASP A 22 16.95 -8.01 -1.39
C ASP A 22 17.03 -9.23 -0.44
N ALA A 23 16.75 -9.04 0.86
CA ALA A 23 16.84 -10.07 1.89
C ALA A 23 15.52 -10.81 2.16
N GLY A 24 14.36 -10.20 1.86
CA GLY A 24 13.02 -10.79 2.10
C GLY A 24 12.52 -10.69 3.56
N ASP A 25 13.35 -10.21 4.48
CA ASP A 25 13.00 -10.00 5.88
C ASP A 25 11.93 -8.93 6.05
N VAL A 26 11.10 -9.07 7.09
CA VAL A 26 10.10 -8.05 7.45
C VAL A 26 10.83 -6.87 8.08
N VAL A 27 10.80 -5.72 7.43
CA VAL A 27 11.44 -4.49 7.87
C VAL A 27 10.46 -3.49 8.49
N GLY A 28 9.16 -3.77 8.39
CA GLY A 28 8.13 -2.94 8.99
C GLY A 28 6.72 -3.31 8.59
N LYS A 29 5.78 -2.41 8.86
CA LYS A 29 4.34 -2.62 8.57
C LYS A 29 3.68 -1.32 8.11
N VAL A 30 3.15 -1.35 6.89
CA VAL A 30 2.33 -0.25 6.37
C VAL A 30 0.88 -0.46 6.81
N SER A 31 0.33 0.55 7.47
CA SER A 31 -1.07 0.55 7.95
C SER A 31 -1.92 1.49 7.12
N LEU A 32 -3.02 0.97 6.58
CA LEU A 32 -4.06 1.72 5.89
C LEU A 32 -4.78 2.65 6.85
N ASN A 33 -4.82 3.92 6.46
CA ASN A 33 -5.61 4.97 7.08
C ASN A 33 -6.35 5.75 5.98
N GLY A 34 -7.11 6.77 6.37
CA GLY A 34 -7.85 7.60 5.43
C GLY A 34 -6.99 8.40 4.44
N THR A 35 -5.69 8.59 4.70
CA THR A 35 -4.80 9.36 3.81
C THR A 35 -4.23 8.50 2.68
N MET A 36 -4.08 7.19 2.87
CA MET A 36 -3.64 6.32 1.77
C MET A 36 -4.62 6.29 0.60
N LEU A 37 -5.91 6.51 0.83
CA LEU A 37 -6.90 6.69 -0.24
C LEU A 37 -6.72 7.98 -1.04
N ALA A 38 -5.98 8.96 -0.49
CA ALA A 38 -5.58 10.17 -1.18
C ALA A 38 -4.22 10.04 -1.89
N GLY A 39 -3.65 8.82 -1.96
CA GLY A 39 -2.38 8.54 -2.63
C GLY A 39 -1.14 8.83 -1.78
N THR A 40 -1.28 9.00 -0.47
CA THR A 40 -0.15 9.28 0.43
C THR A 40 -0.03 8.23 1.53
N ALA A 41 1.16 7.63 1.66
CA ALA A 41 1.49 6.67 2.70
C ALA A 41 2.47 7.27 3.72
N LEU A 42 2.24 6.99 5.00
CA LEU A 42 3.16 7.34 6.07
C LEU A 42 3.99 6.11 6.43
N VAL A 43 5.31 6.27 6.42
CA VAL A 43 6.30 5.29 6.90
C VAL A 43 6.88 5.78 8.23
N LYS A 44 7.19 4.85 9.13
CA LYS A 44 7.68 5.16 10.48
C LYS A 44 9.20 5.19 10.55
N THR A 45 9.87 4.52 9.63
CA THR A 45 11.33 4.39 9.61
C THR A 45 11.89 4.62 8.21
N GLU A 46 13.16 4.99 8.14
CA GLU A 46 13.89 5.11 6.88
C GLU A 46 14.05 3.76 6.18
N THR A 47 14.17 2.66 6.92
CA THR A 47 14.23 1.31 6.35
C THR A 47 12.92 0.91 5.67
N GLU A 48 11.76 1.23 6.27
CA GLU A 48 10.45 1.05 5.62
C GLU A 48 10.35 1.89 4.33
N TRP A 49 10.81 3.15 4.39
CA TRP A 49 10.84 4.05 3.25
C TRP A 49 11.69 3.49 2.10
N GLU A 50 12.94 3.11 2.38
CA GLU A 50 13.86 2.60 1.36
C GLU A 50 13.36 1.28 0.76
N ALA A 51 12.77 0.38 1.55
CA ALA A 51 12.17 -0.85 1.04
C ALA A 51 11.02 -0.58 0.06
N LEU A 52 10.11 0.34 0.39
CA LEU A 52 9.02 0.73 -0.53
C LEU A 52 9.53 1.50 -1.75
N ARG A 53 10.56 2.34 -1.59
CA ARG A 53 11.16 3.13 -2.67
C ARG A 53 11.86 2.22 -3.69
N LYS A 54 12.61 1.23 -3.23
CA LYS A 54 13.27 0.22 -4.07
C LYS A 54 12.27 -0.72 -4.75
N ASN A 55 11.15 -1.04 -4.08
CA ASN A 55 10.12 -1.91 -4.61
C ASN A 55 8.71 -1.29 -4.48
N PRO A 56 8.31 -0.41 -5.42
CA PRO A 56 6.98 0.21 -5.41
C PRO A 56 5.83 -0.81 -5.47
N ARG A 57 6.05 -2.01 -6.04
CA ARG A 57 5.03 -3.08 -6.08
C ARG A 57 4.69 -3.64 -4.71
N ALA A 58 5.56 -3.46 -3.71
CA ALA A 58 5.28 -3.85 -2.33
C ALA A 58 4.04 -3.12 -1.79
N LEU A 59 3.88 -1.83 -2.09
CA LEU A 59 2.70 -1.07 -1.66
C LEU A 59 1.41 -1.63 -2.31
N THR A 60 1.43 -1.91 -3.62
CA THR A 60 0.30 -2.53 -4.32
C THR A 60 -0.04 -3.89 -3.73
N THR A 61 0.96 -4.66 -3.32
CA THR A 61 0.76 -5.96 -2.66
C THR A 61 0.07 -5.79 -1.31
N VAL A 62 0.54 -4.85 -0.48
CA VAL A 62 -0.11 -4.49 0.80
C VAL A 62 -1.57 -4.08 0.57
N LEU A 63 -1.84 -3.22 -0.42
CA LEU A 63 -3.20 -2.78 -0.74
C LEU A 63 -4.12 -3.96 -1.15
N LYS A 64 -3.60 -4.91 -1.94
CA LYS A 64 -4.34 -6.12 -2.32
C LYS A 64 -4.63 -7.04 -1.14
N THR A 65 -3.69 -7.18 -0.20
CA THR A 65 -3.89 -8.02 0.99
C THR A 65 -4.89 -7.40 1.96
N VAL A 66 -4.77 -6.09 2.20
CA VAL A 66 -5.56 -5.41 3.22
C VAL A 66 -6.96 -5.04 2.71
N GLY A 67 -7.09 -4.69 1.43
CA GLY A 67 -8.37 -4.38 0.80
C GLY A 67 -9.13 -5.61 0.33
N ILE A 68 -10.13 -5.36 -0.54
CA ILE A 68 -10.77 -6.42 -1.33
C ILE A 68 -10.22 -6.29 -2.76
N PRO A 69 -9.47 -7.29 -3.27
CA PRO A 69 -8.87 -7.20 -4.59
C PRO A 69 -9.95 -7.19 -5.68
N GLN A 70 -9.89 -6.24 -6.59
CA GLN A 70 -10.66 -6.26 -7.84
C GLN A 70 -9.77 -6.82 -8.95
N LEU A 71 -10.20 -7.94 -9.54
CA LEU A 71 -9.43 -8.69 -10.54
C LEU A 71 -9.20 -7.85 -11.81
N ASP A 72 -10.15 -7.00 -12.17
CA ASP A 72 -10.13 -6.19 -13.40
C ASP A 72 -9.19 -4.96 -13.31
N PHE A 73 -8.79 -4.53 -12.11
CA PHE A 73 -7.95 -3.34 -11.91
C PHE A 73 -6.45 -3.61 -12.14
N VAL A 74 -6.05 -4.89 -12.24
CA VAL A 74 -4.64 -5.30 -12.26
C VAL A 74 -4.01 -5.17 -13.66
N GLU A 75 -4.82 -5.17 -14.73
CA GLU A 75 -4.28 -5.18 -16.10
C GLU A 75 -3.94 -3.79 -16.66
N GLU A 76 -4.66 -2.73 -16.26
CA GLU A 76 -4.47 -1.41 -16.88
C GLU A 76 -3.31 -0.58 -16.27
N SER A 77 -2.93 -0.84 -15.01
CA SER A 77 -1.97 0.01 -14.26
C SER A 77 -0.49 -0.39 -14.43
N ASN A 78 -0.18 -1.47 -15.16
CA ASN A 78 1.20 -1.93 -15.40
C ASN A 78 1.89 -1.24 -16.60
N LYS A 79 1.36 -0.11 -17.07
CA LYS A 79 1.92 0.69 -18.19
C LYS A 79 2.70 1.93 -17.74
N LEU A 80 3.06 2.05 -16.46
CA LEU A 80 3.92 3.13 -15.94
C LEU A 80 5.33 2.63 -15.67
#